data_AF-A0A131YAG1-F1
#
_entry.id   AF-A0A131YAG1-F1
#
_cell.length_a   1.000
_cell.length_b   1.000
_cell.length_c   1.000
_cell.angle_alpha   90.00
_cell.angle_beta   90.00
_cell.angle_gamma   90.00
#
_symmetry.space_group_name_H-M   'P 1'
#
loop_
_entity.id
_entity.type
_entity.pdbx_description
1 polymer ?
#
loop_
_entity_poly.entity_id
_entity_poly.type
_entity_poly.pdbx_seq_one_letter_code
_entity_poly.pdbx_strand_id
1 'polypeptide(L)'
;YVTRNPYDCCVSFYHHTKSFPAYQFETKSFDKFFEMFVTGTADFGDYFDHQLSWYDHRDDANVLLVTYEDLKKDARSWILKIAEFLGEEYATRLRENEEVLNRVLKVTGVEFMKGFNEEYKRWTEQAQELTNEISGLSVTRESSLTDDLKKPMTGDFVRKGIVGDWRNHFSEDQIKRMKERIALKTRGSTLMDLWKDVELP
;
A
#
# COMPACT_ATOMS: atom_id res chain seq x y z
N TYR A 1 10.02 -3.68 -5.53
CA TYR A 1 9.13 -2.53 -5.29
C TYR A 1 7.70 -2.93 -5.61
N VAL A 2 6.75 -2.68 -4.70
CA VAL A 2 5.33 -2.96 -4.94
C VAL A 2 4.59 -1.66 -5.18
N THR A 3 3.82 -1.60 -6.26
CA THR A 3 2.92 -0.49 -6.58
C THR A 3 1.48 -0.96 -6.68
N ARG A 4 0.52 -0.03 -6.67
CA ARG A 4 -0.92 -0.29 -6.72
C ARG A 4 -1.60 0.86 -7.43
N ASN A 5 -2.71 0.64 -8.12
CA ASN A 5 -3.38 1.72 -8.83
C ASN A 5 -3.69 2.91 -7.87
N PRO A 6 -3.54 4.17 -8.34
CA PRO A 6 -3.61 5.35 -7.49
C PRO A 6 -4.96 5.52 -6.78
N TYR A 7 -6.05 5.06 -7.40
CA TYR A 7 -7.40 5.20 -6.85
C TYR A 7 -7.60 4.31 -5.62
N ASP A 8 -7.33 3.01 -5.73
CA ASP A 8 -7.42 2.11 -4.57
C ASP A 8 -6.34 2.40 -3.53
N CYS A 9 -5.16 2.86 -3.95
CA CYS A 9 -4.11 3.30 -3.04
C CYS A 9 -4.62 4.47 -2.16
N CYS A 10 -5.21 5.49 -2.78
CA CYS A 10 -5.80 6.63 -2.06
C CYS A 10 -6.86 6.19 -1.04
N VAL A 11 -7.79 5.29 -1.41
CA VAL A 11 -8.82 4.77 -0.47
C VAL A 11 -8.19 3.97 0.66
N SER A 12 -7.24 3.09 0.34
CA SER A 12 -6.58 2.26 1.34
C SER A 12 -5.80 3.11 2.34
N PHE A 13 -5.14 4.16 1.84
CA PHE A 13 -4.36 5.07 2.66
C PHE A 13 -5.27 5.92 3.55
N TYR A 14 -6.39 6.45 3.04
CA TYR A 14 -7.39 7.13 3.88
C TYR A 14 -7.83 6.28 5.08
N HIS A 15 -8.17 5.00 4.84
CA HIS A 15 -8.58 4.12 5.93
C HIS A 15 -7.45 3.84 6.91
N HIS A 16 -6.22 3.65 6.43
CA HIS A 16 -5.05 3.49 7.31
C HIS A 16 -4.84 4.73 8.19
N THR A 17 -4.82 5.92 7.58
CA THR A 17 -4.63 7.20 8.26
C THR A 17 -5.75 7.45 9.28
N LYS A 18 -7.00 7.11 8.93
CA LYS A 18 -8.15 7.21 9.84
C LYS A 18 -8.07 6.24 11.02
N SER A 19 -7.53 5.03 10.81
CA SER A 19 -7.49 3.98 11.81
C SER A 19 -6.28 4.03 12.72
N PHE A 20 -5.24 4.80 12.37
CA PHE A 20 -4.04 4.94 13.19
C PHE A 20 -4.05 6.29 13.94
N PRO A 21 -4.29 6.30 15.27
CA PRO A 21 -4.55 7.53 16.03
C PRO A 21 -3.43 8.58 15.96
N ALA A 22 -2.19 8.16 15.71
CA ALA A 22 -1.06 9.07 15.53
C ALA A 22 -1.24 10.10 14.42
N TYR A 23 -2.09 9.84 13.42
CA TYR A 23 -2.43 10.82 12.37
C TYR A 23 -3.55 11.80 12.76
N GLN A 24 -4.22 11.56 13.89
CA GLN A 24 -5.34 12.37 14.39
C GLN A 24 -6.41 12.61 13.31
N PHE A 25 -6.75 11.57 12.54
CA PHE A 25 -7.61 11.64 11.35
C PHE A 25 -8.95 10.88 11.52
N GLU A 26 -9.25 10.40 12.72
CA GLU A 26 -10.36 9.49 13.02
C GLU A 26 -11.74 10.05 12.62
N THR A 27 -11.91 11.38 12.72
CA THR A 27 -13.17 12.07 12.43
C THR A 27 -13.18 12.78 11.08
N LYS A 28 -12.06 12.79 10.35
CA LYS A 28 -11.92 13.52 9.07
C LYS A 28 -12.46 12.68 7.90
N SER A 29 -12.98 13.36 6.88
CA SER A 29 -13.64 12.73 5.73
C SER A 29 -12.65 12.22 4.67
N PHE A 30 -13.14 11.37 3.77
CA PHE A 30 -12.40 10.97 2.58
C PHE A 30 -12.04 12.18 1.71
N ASP A 31 -12.95 13.15 1.56
CA ASP A 31 -12.68 14.38 0.79
C ASP A 31 -11.45 15.11 1.32
N LYS A 32 -11.33 15.26 2.64
CA LYS A 32 -10.17 15.92 3.25
C LYS A 32 -8.88 15.15 2.96
N PHE A 33 -8.94 13.82 2.98
CA PHE A 33 -7.78 12.97 2.68
C PHE A 33 -7.42 13.03 1.19
N PHE A 34 -8.41 13.00 0.31
CA PHE A 34 -8.23 13.11 -1.12
C PHE A 34 -7.47 14.40 -1.47
N GLU A 35 -7.85 15.55 -0.87
CA GLU A 35 -7.11 16.80 -1.03
C GLU A 35 -5.63 16.65 -0.66
N MET A 36 -5.34 16.00 0.47
CA MET A 36 -3.96 15.77 0.89
C MET A 36 -3.20 14.88 -0.10
N PHE A 37 -3.84 13.82 -0.58
CA PHE A 37 -3.27 12.87 -1.52
C PHE A 37 -2.92 13.53 -2.86
N VAL A 38 -3.85 14.28 -3.47
CA VAL A 38 -3.61 14.91 -4.78
C VAL A 38 -2.71 16.14 -4.73
N THR A 39 -2.56 16.76 -3.56
CA THR A 39 -1.60 17.85 -3.35
C THR A 39 -0.22 17.38 -2.88
N GLY A 40 -0.06 16.08 -2.63
CA GLY A 40 1.20 15.49 -2.17
C GLY A 40 1.57 15.86 -0.73
N THR A 41 0.56 16.15 0.10
CA THR A 41 0.72 16.51 1.52
C THR A 41 0.29 15.39 2.48
N ALA A 42 -0.03 14.21 1.94
CA ALA A 42 -0.14 12.98 2.71
C ALA A 42 1.25 12.52 3.20
N ASP A 43 1.28 11.59 4.15
CA ASP A 43 2.54 11.05 4.67
C ASP A 43 3.36 10.40 3.53
N PHE A 44 4.69 10.46 3.66
CA PHE A 44 5.67 10.08 2.62
C PHE A 44 5.66 10.92 1.32
N GLY A 45 4.87 12.01 1.27
CA GLY A 45 4.90 12.99 0.19
C GLY A 45 3.99 12.67 -1.00
N ASP A 46 4.36 13.16 -2.18
CA ASP A 46 3.56 12.94 -3.40
C ASP A 46 3.67 11.50 -3.90
N TYR A 47 2.50 10.85 -4.01
CA TYR A 47 2.41 9.47 -4.45
C TYR A 47 3.05 9.25 -5.82
N PHE A 48 2.84 10.14 -6.79
CA PHE A 48 3.35 9.94 -8.16
C PHE A 48 4.85 10.20 -8.25
N ASP A 49 5.39 11.16 -7.48
CA ASP A 49 6.84 11.34 -7.37
C ASP A 49 7.51 10.09 -6.78
N HIS A 50 6.91 9.48 -5.75
CA HIS A 50 7.41 8.23 -5.19
C HIS A 50 7.28 7.03 -6.15
N GLN A 51 6.23 6.98 -6.98
CA GLN A 51 6.09 5.94 -8.00
C GLN A 51 7.15 6.09 -9.09
N LEU A 52 7.33 7.31 -9.61
CA LEU A 52 8.26 7.58 -10.71
C LEU A 52 9.71 7.33 -10.29
N SER A 53 10.09 7.71 -9.05
CA SER A 53 11.45 7.50 -8.56
C SER A 53 11.88 6.04 -8.59
N TRP A 54 10.97 5.10 -8.32
CA TRP A 54 11.24 3.66 -8.40
C TRP A 54 10.95 3.06 -9.78
N TYR A 55 10.02 3.65 -10.54
CA TYR A 55 9.70 3.20 -11.88
C TYR A 55 10.89 3.34 -12.84
N ASP A 56 11.73 4.34 -12.64
CA ASP A 56 12.96 4.52 -13.43
C ASP A 56 13.99 3.39 -13.20
N HIS A 57 13.89 2.69 -12.06
CA HIS A 57 14.74 1.54 -11.70
C HIS A 57 14.12 0.18 -12.04
N ARG A 58 12.96 0.13 -12.70
CA ARG A 58 12.22 -1.12 -12.94
C ARG A 58 12.99 -2.17 -13.74
N ASP A 59 13.97 -1.75 -14.53
CA ASP A 59 14.80 -2.60 -15.39
C ASP A 59 16.16 -2.93 -14.72
N ASP A 60 16.41 -2.45 -13.50
CA ASP A 60 17.61 -2.77 -12.74
C ASP A 60 17.58 -4.24 -12.28
N ALA A 61 18.70 -4.95 -12.42
CA ALA A 61 18.78 -6.38 -12.14
C ALA A 61 18.39 -6.78 -10.70
N ASN A 62 18.55 -5.85 -9.75
CA ASN A 62 18.23 -6.03 -8.34
C ASN A 62 16.91 -5.34 -7.93
N VAL A 63 16.03 -5.03 -8.89
CA VAL A 63 14.70 -4.46 -8.64
C VAL A 63 13.64 -5.32 -9.32
N LEU A 64 12.75 -5.90 -8.50
CA LEU A 64 11.53 -6.52 -8.99
C LEU A 64 10.35 -5.56 -8.81
N LEU A 65 9.86 -4.98 -9.91
CA LEU A 65 8.62 -4.18 -9.91
C LEU A 65 7.39 -5.12 -9.97
N VAL A 66 6.47 -4.96 -9.02
CA VAL A 66 5.24 -5.77 -8.92
C VAL A 66 4.04 -4.88 -8.69
N THR A 67 2.91 -5.14 -9.35
CA THR A 67 1.65 -4.48 -9.03
C THR A 67 0.83 -5.30 -8.03
N TYR A 68 0.09 -4.64 -7.15
CA TYR A 68 -0.84 -5.31 -6.22
C TYR A 68 -1.93 -6.06 -6.99
N GLU A 69 -2.37 -5.50 -8.12
CA GLU A 69 -3.38 -6.09 -9.00
C GLU A 69 -2.92 -7.42 -9.58
N ASP A 70 -1.65 -7.50 -9.99
CA ASP A 70 -1.00 -8.72 -10.44
C ASP A 70 -0.94 -9.80 -9.35
N LEU A 71 -0.53 -9.41 -8.13
CA LEU A 71 -0.53 -10.31 -6.97
C LEU A 71 -1.94 -10.84 -6.66
N LYS A 72 -2.96 -10.00 -6.85
CA LYS A 72 -4.36 -10.39 -6.64
C LYS A 72 -4.90 -11.28 -7.75
N LYS A 73 -4.46 -11.08 -8.99
CA LYS A 73 -4.90 -11.84 -10.17
C LYS A 73 -4.32 -13.25 -10.19
N ASP A 74 -3.02 -13.39 -9.91
CA ASP A 74 -2.33 -14.68 -9.91
C ASP A 74 -1.20 -14.72 -8.86
N ALA A 75 -1.60 -14.87 -7.60
CA ALA A 75 -0.66 -14.95 -6.48
C ALA A 75 0.36 -16.08 -6.64
N ARG A 76 -0.02 -17.21 -7.22
CA ARG A 76 0.85 -18.39 -7.36
C ARG A 76 2.01 -18.08 -8.29
N SER A 77 1.73 -17.58 -9.49
CA SER A 77 2.78 -17.24 -10.45
C SER A 77 3.71 -16.16 -9.91
N TRP A 78 3.16 -15.15 -9.21
CA TRP A 78 3.99 -14.08 -8.65
C TRP A 78 4.81 -14.51 -7.44
N ILE A 79 4.33 -15.42 -6.59
CA ILE A 79 5.14 -16.03 -5.54
C ILE A 79 6.36 -16.75 -6.15
N LEU A 80 6.17 -17.48 -7.24
CA LEU A 80 7.28 -18.15 -7.94
C LEU A 80 8.26 -17.16 -8.54
N LYS A 81 7.78 -16.07 -9.17
CA LYS A 81 8.65 -15.00 -9.70
C LYS A 81 9.45 -14.29 -8.60
N ILE A 82 8.82 -14.02 -7.46
CA ILE A 82 9.50 -13.43 -6.29
C ILE A 82 10.56 -14.39 -5.78
N ALA A 83 10.26 -15.68 -5.67
CA ALA A 83 11.23 -16.68 -5.23
C ALA A 83 12.43 -16.75 -6.20
N GLU A 84 12.19 -16.75 -7.51
CA GLU A 84 13.26 -16.75 -8.53
C GLU A 84 14.13 -15.50 -8.46
N PHE A 85 13.51 -14.33 -8.26
CA PHE A 85 14.22 -13.08 -8.05
C PHE A 85 15.11 -13.09 -6.79
N LEU A 86 14.70 -13.81 -5.74
CA LEU A 86 15.51 -13.98 -4.52
C LEU A 86 16.62 -15.03 -4.69
N GLY A 87 16.46 -16.00 -5.60
CA GLY A 87 17.42 -17.06 -5.88
C GLY A 87 16.75 -18.32 -6.47
N GLU A 88 17.41 -18.96 -7.43
CA GLU A 88 16.87 -20.14 -8.13
C GLU A 88 16.55 -21.30 -7.19
N GLU A 89 17.29 -21.43 -6.08
CA GLU A 89 17.06 -22.44 -5.05
C GLU A 89 15.68 -22.29 -4.39
N TYR A 90 15.19 -21.07 -4.19
CA TYR A 90 13.87 -20.82 -3.61
C TYR A 90 12.76 -21.15 -4.59
N ALA A 91 12.93 -20.78 -5.87
CA ALA A 91 11.99 -21.10 -6.92
C ALA A 91 11.88 -22.62 -7.13
N THR A 92 13.03 -23.31 -7.21
CA THR A 92 13.11 -24.77 -7.33
C THR A 92 12.38 -25.44 -6.17
N ARG A 93 12.66 -25.03 -4.92
CA ARG A 93 11.99 -25.57 -3.73
C ARG A 93 10.47 -25.44 -3.78
N LEU A 94 9.94 -24.32 -4.30
CA LEU A 94 8.50 -24.11 -4.42
C LEU A 94 7.88 -24.87 -5.60
N ARG A 95 8.61 -25.01 -6.71
CA ARG A 95 8.15 -25.77 -7.89
C ARG A 95 8.11 -27.28 -7.63
N GLU A 96 9.08 -27.82 -6.89
CA GLU A 96 9.20 -29.24 -6.59
C GLU A 96 8.37 -29.67 -5.37
N ASN A 97 7.98 -28.73 -4.50
CA ASN A 97 7.21 -29.02 -3.30
C ASN A 97 5.89 -28.23 -3.26
N GLU A 98 4.86 -28.83 -3.83
CA GLU A 98 3.50 -28.30 -3.92
C GLU A 98 2.88 -28.01 -2.54
N GLU A 99 3.21 -28.81 -1.52
CA GLU A 99 2.71 -28.59 -0.15
C GLU A 99 3.27 -27.28 0.42
N VAL A 100 4.57 -27.02 0.23
CA VAL A 100 5.21 -25.79 0.69
C VAL A 100 4.63 -24.57 -0.05
N LEU A 101 4.47 -24.66 -1.38
CA LEU A 101 3.86 -23.58 -2.16
C LEU A 101 2.42 -23.28 -1.72
N ASN A 102 1.61 -24.32 -1.49
CA ASN A 102 0.25 -24.15 -0.99
C ASN A 102 0.20 -23.58 0.43
N ARG A 103 1.17 -23.91 1.27
CA ARG A 103 1.31 -23.28 2.60
C ARG A 103 1.64 -21.79 2.46
N VAL A 104 2.58 -21.41 1.59
CA VAL A 104 2.91 -19.99 1.33
C VAL A 104 1.65 -19.26 0.85
N LEU A 105 0.99 -19.76 -0.20
CA LEU A 105 -0.26 -19.21 -0.73
C LEU A 105 -1.32 -18.98 0.36
N LYS A 106 -1.50 -19.96 1.25
CA LYS A 106 -2.45 -19.87 2.36
C LYS A 106 -2.08 -18.77 3.34
N VAL A 107 -0.83 -18.73 3.81
CA VAL A 107 -0.42 -17.77 4.87
C VAL A 107 -0.24 -16.34 4.35
N THR A 108 0.00 -16.15 3.06
CA THR A 108 0.00 -14.83 2.41
C THR A 108 -1.38 -14.40 1.92
N GLY A 109 -2.40 -15.24 2.10
CA GLY A 109 -3.78 -14.96 1.69
C GLY A 109 -4.44 -13.90 2.57
N VAL A 110 -5.27 -13.04 1.98
CA VAL A 110 -5.97 -11.95 2.69
C VAL A 110 -6.74 -12.45 3.91
N GLU A 111 -7.48 -13.56 3.78
CA GLU A 111 -8.27 -14.11 4.88
C GLU A 111 -7.40 -14.61 6.04
N PHE A 112 -6.23 -15.18 5.76
CA PHE A 112 -5.28 -15.55 6.80
C PHE A 112 -4.68 -14.31 7.47
N MET A 113 -4.27 -13.32 6.67
CA MET A 113 -3.67 -12.07 7.17
C MET A 113 -4.63 -11.25 8.03
N LYS A 114 -5.95 -11.28 7.77
CA LYS A 114 -6.96 -10.65 8.63
C LYS A 114 -6.94 -11.19 10.06
N GLY A 115 -6.51 -12.43 10.26
CA GLY A 115 -6.36 -13.03 11.59
C GLY A 115 -5.38 -12.27 12.50
N PHE A 116 -4.46 -11.49 11.93
CA PHE A 116 -3.49 -10.67 12.66
C PHE A 116 -3.98 -9.26 12.98
N ASN A 117 -5.19 -8.85 12.57
CA ASN A 117 -5.71 -7.51 12.86
C ASN A 117 -5.75 -7.19 14.36
N GLU A 118 -6.10 -8.17 15.20
CA GLU A 118 -6.09 -8.00 16.66
C GLU A 118 -4.68 -7.88 17.25
N GLU A 119 -3.67 -8.43 16.57
CA GLU A 119 -2.26 -8.26 16.94
C GLU A 119 -1.76 -6.89 16.49
N TYR A 120 -2.09 -6.45 15.27
CA TYR A 120 -1.74 -5.10 14.77
C TYR A 120 -2.32 -3.99 15.64
N LYS A 121 -3.55 -4.16 16.15
CA LYS A 121 -4.16 -3.20 17.10
C LYS A 121 -3.37 -3.10 18.41
N ARG A 122 -2.80 -4.21 18.88
CA ARG A 122 -1.95 -4.26 20.09
C ARG A 122 -0.53 -3.80 19.84
N TRP A 123 0.00 -3.99 18.63
CA TRP A 123 1.36 -3.59 18.27
C TRP A 123 1.61 -2.09 18.47
N THR A 124 0.61 -1.24 18.22
CA THR A 124 0.72 0.21 18.45
C THR A 124 0.80 0.57 19.94
N GLU A 125 0.30 -0.28 20.86
CA GLU A 125 0.47 -0.08 22.30
C GLU A 125 1.93 -0.24 22.74
N GLN A 126 2.75 -0.97 21.95
CA GLN A 126 4.17 -1.24 22.22
C GLN A 126 5.12 -0.38 21.37
N ALA A 127 4.61 0.45 20.45
CA ALA A 127 5.39 1.23 19.48
C ALA A 127 6.33 2.27 20.11
N GLN A 128 6.22 2.54 21.42
CA GLN A 128 7.15 3.38 22.19
C GLN A 128 8.62 2.95 22.01
N GLU A 129 8.89 1.64 21.95
CA GLU A 129 10.27 1.13 21.82
C GLU A 129 10.85 1.35 20.40
N LEU A 130 10.00 1.39 19.38
CA LEU A 130 10.38 1.52 17.96
C LEU A 130 10.43 2.97 17.45
N THR A 131 9.75 3.92 18.10
CA THR A 131 9.76 5.34 17.67
C THR A 131 11.15 6.00 17.73
N ASN A 132 12.10 5.42 18.46
CA ASN A 132 13.51 5.83 18.42
C ASN A 132 14.26 5.36 17.15
N GLU A 133 13.72 4.38 16.42
CA GLU A 133 14.35 3.80 15.22
C GLU A 133 13.70 4.27 13.90
N ILE A 134 12.44 4.69 13.92
CA ILE A 134 11.73 5.17 12.72
C ILE A 134 12.05 6.65 12.47
N SER A 135 13.20 6.90 11.85
CA SER A 135 13.67 8.23 11.41
C SER A 135 12.86 8.88 10.27
N GLY A 136 11.80 8.21 9.79
CA GLY A 136 11.02 8.64 8.61
C GLY A 136 9.64 9.23 8.90
N LEU A 137 9.14 9.15 10.14
CA LEU A 137 7.87 9.80 10.51
C LEU A 137 8.12 11.30 10.72
N SER A 138 7.93 12.07 9.66
CA SER A 138 7.87 13.53 9.71
C SER A 138 6.51 13.97 10.29
N VAL A 139 6.25 13.59 11.54
CA VAL A 139 5.18 14.23 12.31
C VAL A 139 5.84 15.34 13.11
N THR A 140 5.39 16.57 12.89
CA THR A 140 5.81 17.77 13.62
C THR A 140 5.90 17.46 15.11
N ARG A 141 7.11 17.57 15.66
CA ARG A 141 7.49 17.20 17.03
C ARG A 141 6.80 18.10 18.07
N GLU A 142 5.47 18.07 18.13
CA GLU A 142 4.65 18.60 19.20
C GLU A 142 4.48 17.51 20.26
N SER A 143 4.69 17.88 21.52
CA SER A 143 4.79 17.00 22.68
C SER A 143 3.53 16.17 23.00
N SER A 144 2.44 16.33 22.23
CA SER A 144 1.18 15.59 22.37
C SER A 144 1.15 14.27 21.59
N LEU A 145 2.05 14.05 20.63
CA LEU A 145 2.05 12.85 19.77
C LEU A 145 2.42 11.57 20.50
N THR A 146 3.17 11.66 21.60
CA THR A 146 3.63 10.48 22.34
C THR A 146 2.49 9.69 22.97
N ASP A 147 1.36 10.32 23.26
CA ASP A 147 0.22 9.63 23.87
C ASP A 147 -0.74 9.04 22.82
N ASP A 148 -0.87 9.69 21.65
CA ASP A 148 -1.65 9.15 20.53
C ASP A 148 -0.96 7.95 19.86
N LEU A 149 0.38 7.92 19.84
CA LEU A 149 1.16 6.76 19.38
C LEU A 149 0.92 5.51 20.23
N LYS A 150 0.54 5.66 21.50
CA LYS A 150 0.24 4.55 22.42
C LYS A 150 -1.18 4.00 22.26
N LYS A 151 -2.05 4.71 21.54
CA LYS A 151 -3.44 4.27 21.38
C LYS A 151 -3.50 3.09 20.39
N PRO A 152 -4.30 2.06 20.66
CA PRO A 152 -4.50 0.97 19.71
C PRO A 152 -5.11 1.50 18.42
N MET A 153 -4.78 0.86 17.28
CA MET A 153 -5.50 1.12 16.04
C MET A 153 -7.01 0.92 16.24
N THR A 154 -7.81 1.83 15.69
CA THR A 154 -9.28 1.80 15.84
C THR A 154 -10.00 1.04 14.73
N GLY A 155 -9.25 0.58 13.72
CA GLY A 155 -9.77 -0.23 12.62
C GLY A 155 -8.80 -1.33 12.21
N ASP A 156 -9.18 -2.09 11.18
CA ASP A 156 -8.41 -3.23 10.71
C ASP A 156 -7.29 -2.80 9.75
N PHE A 157 -6.06 -3.27 10.02
CA PHE A 157 -4.91 -3.05 9.13
C PHE A 157 -5.12 -3.76 7.79
N VAL A 158 -5.44 -5.06 7.84
CA VAL A 158 -5.85 -5.84 6.68
C VAL A 158 -7.36 -5.69 6.50
N ARG A 159 -7.75 -4.78 5.60
CA ARG A 159 -9.15 -4.37 5.41
C ARG A 159 -9.93 -5.30 4.46
N LYS A 160 -10.04 -4.94 3.17
CA LYS A 160 -10.83 -5.69 2.17
C LYS A 160 -9.98 -6.63 1.30
N GLY A 161 -8.76 -6.21 0.95
CA GLY A 161 -7.87 -6.98 0.07
C GLY A 161 -8.41 -7.20 -1.35
N ILE A 162 -9.11 -6.21 -1.89
CA ILE A 162 -9.73 -6.22 -3.23
C ILE A 162 -9.18 -5.11 -4.13
N VAL A 163 -9.38 -5.26 -5.43
CA VAL A 163 -9.12 -4.25 -6.47
C VAL A 163 -10.46 -3.65 -6.91
N GLY A 164 -10.52 -2.34 -7.12
CA GLY A 164 -11.70 -1.63 -7.57
C GLY A 164 -12.62 -1.08 -6.46
N ASP A 165 -12.18 -1.09 -5.19
CA ASP A 165 -13.00 -0.54 -4.10
C ASP A 165 -13.19 0.98 -4.24
N TRP A 166 -12.28 1.66 -4.94
CA TRP A 166 -12.35 3.09 -5.22
C TRP A 166 -13.71 3.56 -5.79
N ARG A 167 -14.42 2.69 -6.53
CA ARG A 167 -15.75 2.97 -7.09
C ARG A 167 -16.79 3.32 -6.03
N ASN A 168 -16.57 2.88 -4.79
CA ASN A 168 -17.48 3.12 -3.66
C ASN A 168 -17.15 4.40 -2.87
N HIS A 169 -16.08 5.12 -3.21
CA HIS A 169 -15.60 6.27 -2.42
C HIS A 169 -15.46 7.54 -3.24
N PHE A 170 -15.00 7.43 -4.48
CA PHE A 170 -14.72 8.59 -5.32
C PHE A 170 -16.01 9.20 -5.89
N SER A 171 -16.12 10.52 -5.79
CA SER A 171 -17.09 11.30 -6.58
C SER A 171 -16.60 11.53 -8.01
N GLU A 172 -17.49 11.94 -8.91
CA GLU A 172 -17.13 12.27 -10.30
C GLU A 172 -16.10 13.42 -10.38
N ASP A 173 -16.22 14.42 -9.51
CA ASP A 173 -15.26 15.52 -9.42
C ASP A 173 -13.87 15.02 -8.97
N GLN A 174 -13.82 14.15 -7.95
CA GLN A 174 -12.56 13.57 -7.49
C GLN A 174 -11.91 12.69 -8.56
N ILE A 175 -12.70 11.94 -9.33
CA ILE A 175 -12.20 11.17 -10.47
C ILE A 175 -11.56 12.12 -11.48
N LYS A 176 -12.26 13.19 -11.88
CA LYS A 176 -11.75 14.18 -12.83
C LYS A 176 -10.41 14.77 -12.36
N ARG A 177 -10.35 15.21 -11.10
CA ARG A 177 -9.15 15.83 -10.51
C ARG A 177 -7.99 14.84 -10.37
N MET A 178 -8.27 13.58 -10.03
CA MET A 178 -7.25 12.52 -10.01
C MET A 178 -6.70 12.26 -11.41
N LYS A 179 -7.55 12.21 -12.45
CA LYS A 179 -7.09 12.08 -13.85
C LYS A 179 -6.18 13.23 -14.27
N GLU A 180 -6.56 14.46 -13.96
CA GLU A 180 -5.74 15.65 -14.24
C GLU A 180 -4.39 15.56 -13.51
N ARG A 181 -4.38 15.13 -12.24
CA ARG A 181 -3.16 14.93 -11.47
C ARG A 181 -2.27 13.84 -12.08
N ILE A 182 -2.84 12.68 -12.42
CA ILE A 182 -2.13 11.57 -13.08
C ILE A 182 -1.49 12.08 -14.36
N ALA A 183 -2.28 12.67 -15.27
CA ALA A 183 -1.79 13.16 -16.56
C ALA A 183 -0.68 14.20 -16.43
N LEU A 184 -0.78 15.08 -15.42
CA LEU A 184 0.26 16.07 -15.14
C LEU A 184 1.55 15.41 -14.63
N LYS A 185 1.44 14.52 -13.64
CA LYS A 185 2.60 13.95 -12.93
C LYS A 185 3.31 12.89 -13.74
N THR A 186 2.60 12.09 -14.52
CA THR A 186 3.18 11.01 -15.32
C THR A 186 3.41 11.40 -16.78
N ARG A 187 3.33 12.70 -17.10
CA ARG A 187 3.55 13.20 -18.46
C ARG A 187 4.91 12.75 -19.01
N GLY A 188 4.88 12.01 -20.11
CA GLY A 188 6.07 11.48 -20.77
C GLY A 188 6.58 10.16 -20.18
N SER A 189 5.87 9.56 -19.23
CA SER A 189 6.16 8.26 -18.65
C SER A 189 5.11 7.21 -19.05
N THR A 190 5.52 5.95 -19.13
CA THR A 190 4.65 4.78 -19.33
C THR A 190 4.21 4.15 -18.00
N LEU A 191 4.42 4.83 -16.86
CA LEU A 191 4.04 4.32 -15.53
C LEU A 191 2.59 3.80 -15.48
N MET A 192 1.65 4.51 -16.12
CA MET A 192 0.24 4.12 -16.08
C MET A 192 -0.08 2.87 -16.90
N ASP A 193 0.82 2.43 -17.78
CA ASP A 193 0.65 1.19 -18.55
C ASP A 193 0.69 -0.06 -17.66
N LEU A 194 1.22 0.06 -16.44
CA LEU A 194 1.17 -0.98 -15.41
C LEU A 194 -0.26 -1.42 -15.08
N TRP A 195 -1.25 -0.56 -15.34
CA TRP A 195 -2.67 -0.82 -15.05
C TRP A 195 -3.56 -0.78 -16.28
N LYS A 196 -3.01 -0.92 -17.49
CA LYS A 196 -3.79 -0.89 -18.74
C LYS A 196 -4.87 -1.98 -18.82
N ASP A 197 -4.65 -3.10 -18.15
CA ASP A 197 -5.58 -4.24 -18.09
C ASP A 197 -6.52 -4.19 -16.87
N VAL A 198 -6.47 -3.08 -16.11
CA VAL A 198 -7.34 -2.81 -14.96
C VAL A 198 -8.33 -1.73 -15.38
N GLU A 199 -9.61 -1.92 -15.05
CA GLU A 199 -10.65 -0.94 -15.35
C GLU A 199 -10.54 0.29 -14.43
N LEU A 200 -9.60 1.19 -14.75
CA LEU A 200 -9.51 2.52 -14.15
C LEU A 200 -10.47 3.49 -14.87
N PRO A 201 -10.99 4.51 -14.15
CA PRO A 201 -11.97 5.42 -14.72
C PRO A 201 -11.38 6.29 -15.82
#